data_AF-A0A0P8W533-F1
#
_entry.id   AF-A0A0P8W533-F1
#
_cell.length_a   1.000
_cell.length_b   1.000
_cell.length_c   1.000
_cell.angle_alpha   90.00
_cell.angle_beta   90.00
_cell.angle_gamma   90.00
#
_symmetry.space_group_name_H-M   'P 1'
#
loop_
_entity.id
_entity.type
_entity.pdbx_description
1 polymer ?
#
loop_
_entity_poly.entity_id
_entity_poly.type
_entity_poly.pdbx_seq_one_letter_code
_entity_poly.pdbx_strand_id
1 'polypeptide(L)' 'MNCPLCNCEMEEGGIITSGVSAMWVPMEQFSKKGIRRLIYTNGRVIGKSNVVFGQTKISNAFFCEHCNKIVGIFDVNK' A
#
# COMPACT_ATOMS: atom_id res chain seq x y z
N MET A 1 9.22 6.87 -8.07
CA MET A 1 8.79 8.21 -7.61
C MET A 1 9.78 8.71 -6.57
N ASN A 2 10.08 10.01 -6.52
CA ASN A 2 10.89 10.57 -5.41
C ASN A 2 9.98 11.04 -4.27
N CYS A 3 10.43 10.84 -3.03
CA CYS A 3 9.70 11.24 -1.84
C CYS A 3 9.57 12.76 -1.78
N PRO A 4 8.35 13.32 -1.63
CA PRO A 4 8.17 14.76 -1.54
C PRO A 4 8.76 15.39 -0.26
N LEU A 5 9.17 14.58 0.72
CA LEU A 5 9.73 15.06 2.00
C LEU A 5 11.26 15.05 2.03
N CYS A 6 11.91 14.04 1.43
CA CYS A 6 13.38 13.90 1.47
C CYS A 6 14.04 13.75 0.09
N ASN A 7 13.25 13.75 -1.00
CA ASN A 7 13.69 13.57 -2.37
C ASN A 7 14.41 12.24 -2.69
N CYS A 8 14.47 11.29 -1.74
CA CYS A 8 14.97 9.93 -2.00
C CYS A 8 14.00 9.15 -2.89
N GLU A 9 14.54 8.20 -3.65
CA GLU A 9 13.73 7.24 -4.41
C GLU A 9 12.83 6.42 -3.47
N MET A 10 11.61 6.16 -3.92
CA MET A 10 10.60 5.40 -3.19
C MET A 10 10.33 4.06 -3.87
N GLU A 11 10.03 3.05 -3.05
CA GLU A 11 9.62 1.74 -3.51
C GLU A 11 8.15 1.77 -3.97
N GLU A 12 7.89 1.26 -5.17
CA GLU A 12 6.54 1.15 -5.70
C GLU A 12 5.80 -0.06 -5.12
N GLY A 13 4.53 0.15 -4.79
CA GLY A 13 3.67 -0.91 -4.31
C GLY A 13 2.20 -0.53 -4.37
N GLY A 14 1.44 -1.09 -3.44
CA GLY A 14 0.02 -0.80 -3.34
C GLY A 14 -0.50 -1.07 -1.94
N ILE A 15 -1.63 -0.43 -1.63
CA ILE A 15 -2.30 -0.62 -0.36
C ILE A 15 -3.37 -1.69 -0.54
N ILE A 16 -3.38 -2.64 0.38
CA ILE A 16 -4.40 -3.65 0.52
C ILE A 16 -5.13 -3.37 1.82
N THR A 17 -6.43 -3.18 1.74
CA THR A 17 -7.31 -3.21 2.91
C THR A 17 -7.93 -4.60 2.96
N SER A 18 -7.89 -5.25 4.13
CA SER A 18 -8.51 -6.56 4.32
C SER A 18 -8.94 -6.73 5.76
N GLY A 19 -10.25 -6.75 6.00
CA GLY A 19 -10.77 -6.77 7.37
C GLY A 19 -10.24 -5.57 8.14
N VAL A 20 -9.71 -5.81 9.34
CA VAL A 20 -9.40 -4.75 10.33
C VAL A 20 -8.25 -3.81 9.96
N SER A 21 -7.34 -4.15 9.05
CA SER A 21 -6.16 -3.33 8.77
C SER A 21 -5.98 -2.97 7.29
N ALA A 22 -5.37 -1.80 7.07
CA ALA A 22 -4.79 -1.39 5.80
C ALA A 22 -3.28 -1.65 5.85
N MET A 23 -2.72 -2.22 4.80
CA MET A 23 -1.30 -2.49 4.69
C MET A 23 -0.78 -2.07 3.31
N TRP A 24 0.37 -1.41 3.27
CA TRP A 24 1.13 -1.27 2.04
C TRP A 24 1.97 -2.53 1.81
N VAL A 25 2.07 -2.98 0.56
CA VAL A 25 2.91 -4.11 0.16
C VAL A 25 3.69 -3.77 -1.11
N PRO A 26 4.87 -4.39 -1.33
CA PRO A 26 5.63 -4.25 -2.57
C PRO A 26 4.81 -4.65 -3.80
N MET A 27 5.14 -4.10 -4.97
CA MET A 27 4.38 -4.33 -6.21
C MET A 27 4.24 -5.83 -6.58
N GLU A 28 5.26 -6.64 -6.31
CA GLU A 28 5.21 -8.10 -6.51
C GLU A 28 4.05 -8.75 -5.72
N GLN A 29 3.90 -8.35 -4.45
CA GLN A 29 2.83 -8.82 -3.57
C GLN A 29 1.48 -8.24 -4.00
N PHE A 30 1.46 -6.96 -4.36
CA PHE A 30 0.25 -6.28 -4.84
C PHE A 30 -0.32 -6.93 -6.09
N SER A 31 0.54 -7.42 -6.99
CA SER A 31 0.16 -8.04 -8.27
C SER A 31 -0.40 -9.45 -8.14
N LYS A 32 -0.34 -10.09 -6.96
CA LYS A 32 -0.86 -11.45 -6.74
C LYS A 32 -2.35 -11.59 -7.10
N LYS A 33 -2.70 -12.72 -7.73
CA LYS A 33 -4.07 -13.12 -8.18
C LYS A 33 -4.48 -14.48 -7.58
N GLY A 34 -5.79 -14.74 -7.54
CA GLY A 34 -6.37 -16.01 -7.08
C GLY A 34 -6.09 -16.32 -5.60
N ILE A 35 -5.94 -17.61 -5.26
CA ILE A 35 -5.69 -18.11 -3.89
C ILE A 35 -4.44 -17.47 -3.25
N ARG A 36 -3.45 -17.07 -4.05
CA ARG A 36 -2.24 -16.39 -3.56
C ARG A 36 -2.52 -15.01 -2.94
N ARG A 37 -3.73 -14.44 -3.11
CA ARG A 37 -4.16 -13.20 -2.44
C ARG A 37 -4.46 -13.36 -0.95
N LEU A 38 -4.55 -14.58 -0.43
CA LEU A 38 -4.83 -14.80 0.98
C LEU A 38 -3.61 -14.53 1.87
N ILE A 39 -2.40 -14.52 1.29
CA ILE A 39 -1.14 -14.40 2.04
C ILE A 39 -0.25 -13.33 1.40
N TYR A 40 -0.07 -12.24 2.13
CA TYR A 40 0.86 -11.15 1.81
C TYR A 40 2.02 -11.15 2.80
N THR A 41 3.23 -10.99 2.28
CA THR A 41 4.46 -10.90 3.09
C THR A 41 5.08 -9.52 2.95
N ASN A 42 5.90 -9.11 3.92
CA ASN A 42 6.63 -7.84 3.93
C ASN A 42 5.74 -6.58 3.85
N GLY A 43 4.52 -6.67 4.38
CA GLY A 43 3.60 -5.53 4.40
C GLY A 43 3.84 -4.59 5.58
N ARG A 44 3.51 -3.31 5.38
CA ARG A 44 3.60 -2.24 6.38
C ARG A 44 2.20 -1.75 6.72
N VAL A 45 1.81 -1.84 8.00
CA VAL A 45 0.47 -1.45 8.46
C VAL A 45 0.30 0.08 8.42
N ILE A 46 -0.89 0.54 8.02
CA ILE A 46 -1.25 1.94 7.89
C ILE A 46 -2.32 2.30 8.94
N GLY A 47 -2.02 3.27 9.81
CA GLY A 47 -2.98 3.88 10.75
C GLY A 47 -3.40 2.99 11.93
N LYS A 48 -4.41 3.46 12.70
CA LYS A 48 -5.12 2.69 13.73
C LYS A 48 -6.38 2.06 13.09
N SER A 49 -6.48 0.74 13.19
CA SER A 49 -7.42 -0.14 12.51
C SER A 49 -8.89 0.05 12.92
N ASN A 50 -9.77 0.24 11.94
CA ASN A 50 -11.20 -0.15 11.92
C ASN A 50 -11.69 -0.12 10.46
N VAL A 51 -11.13 -0.95 9.60
CA VAL A 51 -11.69 -1.17 8.25
C VAL A 51 -12.62 -2.37 8.33
N VAL A 52 -13.82 -2.25 7.79
CA VAL A 52 -14.89 -3.27 7.91
C VAL A 52 -15.16 -3.88 6.53
N PHE A 53 -15.18 -5.21 6.51
CA PHE A 53 -15.49 -6.18 5.44
C PHE A 53 -15.27 -5.78 3.98
N GLY A 54 -14.36 -6.52 3.33
CA GLY A 54 -14.05 -6.40 1.90
C GLY A 54 -12.55 -6.24 1.71
N GLN A 55 -11.98 -6.93 0.71
CA GLN A 55 -10.60 -6.69 0.32
C GLN A 55 -10.59 -5.61 -0.76
N THR A 56 -10.04 -4.43 -0.48
CA THR A 56 -9.85 -3.38 -1.49
C THR A 56 -8.37 -3.22 -1.80
N LYS A 57 -8.04 -3.18 -3.09
CA LYS A 57 -6.71 -2.84 -3.57
C LYS A 57 -6.70 -1.39 -4.03
N ILE A 58 -5.79 -0.62 -3.48
CA ILE A 58 -5.56 0.78 -3.84
C ILE A 58 -4.16 0.82 -4.47
N SER A 59 -4.09 1.07 -5.76
CA SER A 59 -2.84 1.20 -6.52
C SER A 59 -2.17 2.57 -6.30
N ASN A 60 -1.02 2.80 -6.95
CA ASN A 60 -0.31 4.08 -6.96
C ASN A 60 0.11 4.57 -5.56
N ALA A 61 0.61 3.64 -4.74
CA ALA A 61 1.13 3.92 -3.42
C ALA A 61 2.62 3.56 -3.31
N PHE A 62 3.41 4.49 -2.82
CA PHE A 62 4.87 4.41 -2.78
C PHE A 62 5.35 4.48 -1.33
N PHE A 63 6.33 3.66 -0.97
CA PHE A 63 6.94 3.64 0.35
C PHE A 63 8.31 4.32 0.32
N CYS A 64 8.51 5.30 1.20
CA CYS A 64 9.82 5.90 1.45
C CYS A 64 10.42 5.30 2.72
N GLU A 65 11.51 4.54 2.56
CA GLU A 65 12.23 3.94 3.66
C GLU A 65 12.84 5.01 4.59
N HIS A 66 13.47 6.03 4.00
CA HIS A 66 14.16 7.08 4.75
C HIS A 66 13.23 7.87 5.69
N CYS A 67 12.05 8.28 5.21
CA CYS A 67 11.07 9.00 6.03
C CYS A 67 10.14 8.09 6.83
N ASN A 68 10.14 6.78 6.54
CA ASN A 68 9.15 5.82 6.99
C ASN A 68 7.72 6.36 6.78
N LYS A 69 7.40 6.69 5.52
CA LYS A 69 6.11 7.24 5.09
C LYS A 69 5.64 6.55 3.82
N ILE A 70 4.32 6.39 3.70
CA ILE A 70 3.65 5.93 2.48
C ILE A 70 2.97 7.15 1.85
N VAL A 71 3.16 7.33 0.55
CA VAL A 71 2.56 8.41 -0.23
C VAL A 71 1.71 7.78 -1.33
N GLY A 72 0.46 8.20 -1.46
CA GLY A 72 -0.44 7.77 -2.53
C GLY A 72 -0.74 8.91 -3.48
N ILE A 73 -0.82 8.62 -4.78
CA ILE A 73 -1.34 9.54 -5.79
C ILE A 73 -2.59 8.91 -6.39
N PHE A 74 -3.71 9.61 -6.31
CA PHE A 74 -5.01 9.09 -6.73
C PHE A 74 -5.67 10.00 -7.75
N ASP A 75 -6.29 9.39 -8.76
CA ASP A 75 -7.15 10.11 -9.69
C ASP A 75 -8.39 10.64 -8.97
N VAL A 76 -8.77 11.88 -9.29
CA VAL A 76 -10.00 12.49 -8.77
C VAL A 76 -11.11 12.24 -9.77
N ASN A 77 -12.01 11.30 -9.46
CA ASN A 77 -13.23 11.08 -10.24
C ASN A 77 -14.24 12.19 -9.91
N LYS A 78 -14.80 12.82 -10.94
CA LYS A 78 -15.89 13.81 -10.83
C LYS A 78 -17.25 13.15 -11.01
#